data_AF-A0A936LYP9-F1
#
_entry.id   AF-A0A936LYP9-F1
#
_cell.length_a   1.000
_cell.length_b   1.000
_cell.length_c   1.000
_cell.angle_alpha   90.00
_cell.angle_beta   90.00
_cell.angle_gamma   90.00
#
_symmetry.space_group_name_H-M   'P 1'
#
loop_
_entity.id
_entity.type
_entity.pdbx_description
1 polymer ?
#
loop_
_entity_poly.entity_id
_entity_poly.type
_entity_poly.pdbx_seq_one_letter_code
_entity_poly.pdbx_strand_id
1 'polypeptide(L)'
;MTGRDILTKRGRWTYSNAAVFLAAAAFASVFFINYCDWVFDCGCQSLWAGAADHCNIHSGPRYCPWCARNPAPAYLGIVIPQALIAFRRGPWSWYTRLAAALAAFPVCGGIAALIYGWTTGYWS
;
A
#
# COMPACT_ATOMS: atom_id res chain seq x y z
N MET A 1 21.53 -32.62 12.60
CA MET A 1 21.33 -31.25 12.09
C MET A 1 22.27 -30.33 12.85
N THR A 2 23.26 -29.77 12.16
CA THR A 2 24.33 -28.97 12.77
C THR A 2 23.85 -27.54 13.01
N GLY A 3 24.33 -26.86 14.05
CA GLY A 3 23.91 -25.48 14.37
C GLY A 3 24.12 -24.46 13.23
N ARG A 4 25.04 -24.75 12.31
CA ARG A 4 25.29 -23.99 11.08
C ARG A 4 24.10 -24.00 10.12
N ASP A 5 23.39 -25.12 10.01
CA ASP A 5 22.24 -25.30 9.12
C ASP A 5 21.03 -24.47 9.59
N ILE A 6 20.85 -24.37 10.91
CA ILE A 6 19.76 -23.61 11.53
C ILE A 6 19.93 -22.11 11.25
N LEU A 7 21.15 -21.59 11.38
CA LEU A 7 21.44 -20.17 11.10
C LEU A 7 21.21 -19.84 9.62
N THR A 8 21.64 -20.70 8.70
CA THR A 8 21.41 -20.49 7.26
C THR A 8 19.94 -20.56 6.87
N LYS A 9 19.15 -21.48 7.44
CA LYS A 9 17.70 -21.55 7.19
C LYS A 9 16.96 -20.34 7.74
N ARG A 10 17.33 -19.88 8.95
CA ARG A 10 16.74 -18.69 9.57
C ARG A 10 17.07 -17.42 8.80
N GLY A 11 18.32 -17.26 8.34
CA GLY A 11 18.74 -16.14 7.50
C GLY A 11 17.99 -16.11 6.16
N ARG A 12 17.96 -17.23 5.43
CA ARG A 12 17.24 -17.33 4.14
C ARG A 12 15.75 -16.96 4.26
N TRP A 13 15.10 -17.39 5.35
CA TRP A 13 13.69 -17.07 5.62
C TRP A 13 13.45 -15.58 5.86
N THR A 14 14.34 -14.91 6.61
CA THR A 14 14.23 -13.47 6.85
C THR A 14 14.43 -12.67 5.57
N TYR A 15 15.41 -13.01 4.74
CA TYR A 15 15.65 -12.32 3.47
C TYR A 15 14.49 -12.45 2.49
N SER A 16 13.89 -13.64 2.38
CA SER A 16 12.72 -13.83 1.50
C SER A 16 11.51 -12.99 1.95
N ASN A 17 11.27 -12.90 3.26
CA ASN A 17 10.15 -12.12 3.78
C ASN A 17 10.39 -10.61 3.64
N ALA A 18 11.62 -10.16 3.88
CA ALA A 18 12.00 -8.78 3.64
C ALA A 18 11.83 -8.41 2.15
N ALA A 19 12.26 -9.28 1.24
CA ALA A 19 12.04 -9.06 -0.20
C ALA A 19 10.56 -9.00 -0.57
N VAL A 20 9.72 -9.88 -0.02
CA VAL A 20 8.26 -9.85 -0.22
C VAL A 20 7.66 -8.53 0.28
N PHE A 21 8.04 -8.10 1.48
CA PHE A 21 7.57 -6.84 2.05
C PHE A 21 8.01 -5.64 1.20
N LEU A 22 9.31 -5.55 0.86
CA LEU A 22 9.85 -4.45 0.08
C LEU A 22 9.21 -4.38 -1.31
N ALA A 23 8.99 -5.53 -1.96
CA ALA A 23 8.31 -5.55 -3.26
C ALA A 23 6.86 -5.06 -3.15
N ALA A 24 6.11 -5.52 -2.14
CA ALA A 24 4.73 -5.11 -1.94
C ALA A 24 4.60 -3.63 -1.53
N ALA A 25 5.48 -3.15 -0.65
CA ALA A 25 5.52 -1.76 -0.23
C ALA A 25 5.94 -0.83 -1.38
N ALA A 26 6.95 -1.20 -2.16
CA ALA A 26 7.35 -0.44 -3.35
C ALA A 26 6.22 -0.37 -4.38
N PHE A 27 5.52 -1.48 -4.61
CA PHE A 27 4.32 -1.51 -5.46
C PHE A 27 3.26 -0.52 -4.94
N ALA A 28 2.94 -0.59 -3.64
CA ALA A 28 2.01 0.35 -3.04
C ALA A 28 2.47 1.80 -3.20
N SER A 29 3.75 2.12 -2.95
CA SER A 29 4.28 3.48 -3.12
C SER A 29 4.14 4.00 -4.55
N VAL A 30 4.47 3.17 -5.55
CA VAL A 30 4.43 3.56 -6.96
C VAL A 30 3.01 3.79 -7.44
N PHE A 31 2.06 2.96 -6.99
CA PHE A 31 0.68 3.01 -7.46
C PHE A 31 -0.27 3.80 -6.56
N PHE A 32 0.16 4.24 -5.38
CA PHE A 32 -0.72 4.92 -4.40
C PHE A 32 -1.42 6.14 -5.00
N ILE A 33 -0.69 6.97 -5.75
CA ILE A 33 -1.26 8.19 -6.32
C ILE A 33 -2.21 7.92 -7.50
N ASN A 34 -1.89 6.94 -8.34
CA ASN A 34 -2.80 6.50 -9.41
C ASN A 34 -4.08 5.91 -8.82
N TYR A 35 -3.97 5.19 -7.70
CA TYR A 35 -5.10 4.63 -7.00
C TYR A 35 -5.95 5.71 -6.31
N CYS A 36 -5.32 6.76 -5.80
CA CYS A 36 -6.01 7.95 -5.28
C CYS A 36 -6.90 8.58 -6.36
N ASP A 37 -6.34 8.81 -7.55
CA ASP A 37 -7.08 9.32 -8.70
C ASP A 37 -8.21 8.38 -9.11
N TRP A 38 -7.93 7.08 -9.23
CA TRP A 38 -8.94 6.11 -9.63
C TRP A 38 -10.16 6.05 -8.69
N VAL A 39 -9.97 6.22 -7.38
CA VAL A 39 -11.07 6.11 -6.40
C VAL A 39 -11.81 7.44 -6.19
N PHE A 40 -11.09 8.56 -6.27
CA PHE A 40 -11.65 9.89 -5.98
C PHE A 40 -11.85 10.76 -7.23
N ASP A 41 -11.46 10.30 -8.41
CA ASP A 41 -11.51 11.08 -9.66
C ASP A 41 -10.94 12.50 -9.46
N CYS A 42 -9.78 12.57 -8.79
CA CYS A 42 -9.26 13.82 -8.26
C CYS A 42 -8.25 14.51 -9.19
N GLY A 43 -7.89 13.90 -10.32
CA GLY A 43 -6.98 14.44 -11.33
C GLY A 43 -5.50 14.21 -11.02
N CYS A 44 -5.18 13.44 -9.98
CA CYS A 44 -3.79 13.14 -9.66
C CYS A 44 -3.19 12.24 -10.73
N GLN A 45 -1.93 12.47 -11.09
CA GLN A 45 -1.24 11.66 -12.08
C GLN A 45 -0.21 10.74 -11.43
N SER A 46 0.36 9.83 -12.23
CA SER A 46 1.44 8.95 -11.76
C SER A 46 2.60 9.75 -11.18
N LEU A 47 3.40 9.10 -10.30
CA LEU A 47 4.60 9.72 -9.73
C LEU A 47 5.59 10.26 -10.79
N TRP A 48 5.51 9.72 -12.01
CA TRP A 48 6.38 10.08 -13.12
C TRP A 48 5.79 11.16 -14.04
N ALA A 49 4.57 11.62 -13.76
CA ALA A 49 3.80 12.55 -14.59
C ALA A 49 3.28 13.74 -13.77
N GLY A 50 4.09 14.25 -12.83
CA GLY A 50 3.71 15.40 -12.00
C GLY A 50 2.93 15.05 -10.73
N ALA A 51 2.66 13.77 -10.47
CA ALA A 51 2.14 13.30 -9.19
C ALA A 51 0.93 14.11 -8.68
N ALA A 52 1.15 14.95 -7.66
CA ALA A 52 0.11 15.74 -7.01
C ALA A 52 -0.18 17.08 -7.69
N ASP A 53 0.68 17.53 -8.61
CA ASP A 53 0.65 18.88 -9.18
C ASP A 53 -0.62 19.17 -9.99
N HIS A 54 -1.29 18.12 -10.47
CA HIS A 54 -2.52 18.18 -11.24
C HIS A 54 -3.78 17.88 -10.42
N CYS A 55 -3.65 17.56 -9.14
CA CYS A 55 -4.80 17.21 -8.31
C CYS A 55 -5.71 18.41 -8.04
N ASN A 56 -6.98 18.11 -7.81
CA ASN A 56 -8.03 19.06 -7.44
C ASN A 56 -7.76 19.87 -6.15
N ILE A 57 -6.76 19.52 -5.35
CA ILE A 57 -6.34 20.30 -4.19
C ILE A 57 -5.84 21.71 -4.56
N HIS A 58 -5.37 21.91 -5.79
CA HIS A 58 -4.82 23.18 -6.24
C HIS A 58 -5.87 24.17 -6.74
N SER A 59 -6.98 23.69 -7.30
CA SER A 59 -7.96 24.56 -7.96
C SER A 59 -9.36 23.96 -8.12
N GLY A 60 -9.64 22.83 -7.48
CA GLY A 60 -10.89 22.10 -7.63
C GLY A 60 -11.97 22.49 -6.62
N PRO A 61 -13.26 22.22 -6.92
CA PRO A 61 -14.38 22.55 -6.05
C PRO A 61 -14.49 21.65 -4.81
N ARG A 62 -13.90 20.44 -4.88
CA ARG A 62 -13.81 19.47 -3.77
C ARG A 62 -12.37 19.03 -3.64
N TYR A 63 -11.82 19.04 -2.42
CA TYR A 63 -10.45 18.60 -2.20
C TYR A 63 -10.40 17.10 -1.87
N CYS A 64 -9.52 16.38 -2.56
CA CYS A 64 -9.30 14.95 -2.32
C CYS A 64 -9.01 14.69 -0.81
N PRO A 65 -9.73 13.77 -0.15
CA PRO A 65 -9.57 13.54 1.28
C PRO A 65 -8.18 13.09 1.71
N TRP A 66 -7.50 12.31 0.84
CA TRP A 66 -6.16 11.81 1.11
C TRP A 66 -5.10 12.89 0.98
N CYS A 67 -5.17 13.72 -0.06
CA CYS A 67 -4.20 14.80 -0.28
C CYS A 67 -4.44 16.00 0.64
N ALA A 68 -5.70 16.33 0.96
CA ALA A 68 -6.05 17.56 1.67
C ALA A 68 -5.80 17.52 3.18
N ARG A 69 -5.87 16.33 3.80
CA ARG A 69 -5.70 16.18 5.26
C ARG A 69 -4.32 15.65 5.60
N ASN A 70 -4.10 14.38 5.31
CA ASN A 70 -2.84 13.67 5.52
C ASN A 70 -2.98 12.28 4.87
N PRO A 71 -2.16 11.92 3.88
CA PRO A 71 -2.24 10.60 3.24
C PRO A 71 -1.64 9.49 4.11
N ALA A 72 -0.87 9.82 5.16
CA ALA A 72 -0.14 8.85 5.96
C ALA A 72 -1.01 7.77 6.61
N PRO A 73 -2.19 8.04 7.20
CA PRO A 73 -3.02 7.00 7.80
C PRO A 73 -3.55 6.01 6.76
N ALA A 74 -3.95 6.49 5.57
CA ALA A 74 -4.38 5.63 4.47
C ALA A 74 -3.23 4.75 3.96
N TYR A 75 -2.04 5.34 3.80
CA TYR A 75 -0.84 4.62 3.37
C TYR A 75 -0.37 3.59 4.40
N LEU A 76 -0.32 3.95 5.69
CA LEU A 76 0.01 3.03 6.79
C LEU A 76 -1.02 1.92 6.91
N GLY A 77 -2.29 2.22 6.68
CA GLY A 77 -3.39 1.26 6.60
C GLY A 77 -3.19 0.19 5.52
N ILE A 78 -2.33 0.44 4.53
CA ILE A 78 -1.93 -0.53 3.52
C ILE A 78 -0.62 -1.24 3.91
N VAL A 79 0.42 -0.48 4.24
CA VAL A 79 1.78 -1.02 4.43
C VAL A 79 1.88 -1.89 5.69
N ILE A 80 1.11 -1.58 6.75
CA ILE A 80 1.08 -2.41 7.97
C ILE A 80 0.55 -3.82 7.65
N PRO A 81 -0.63 -4.01 7.01
CA PRO A 81 -1.05 -5.32 6.53
C PRO A 81 -0.03 -6.03 5.63
N GLN A 82 0.64 -5.32 4.72
CA GLN A 82 1.69 -5.90 3.89
C GLN A 82 2.84 -6.47 4.72
N ALA A 83 3.32 -5.73 5.72
CA ALA A 83 4.34 -6.21 6.64
C ALA A 83 3.85 -7.42 7.46
N LEU A 84 2.64 -7.35 8.02
CA LEU A 84 2.06 -8.44 8.79
C LEU A 84 1.94 -9.73 7.97
N ILE A 85 1.53 -9.63 6.70
CA ILE A 85 1.44 -10.77 5.78
C ILE A 85 2.84 -11.32 5.45
N ALA A 86 3.78 -10.44 5.09
CA ALA A 86 5.14 -10.85 4.72
C ALA A 86 5.86 -11.57 5.86
N PHE A 87 5.74 -11.07 7.10
CA PHE A 87 6.40 -11.63 8.28
C PHE A 87 5.56 -12.65 9.06
N ARG A 88 4.35 -12.97 8.60
CA ARG A 88 3.50 -13.98 9.23
C ARG A 88 4.23 -15.31 9.33
N ARG A 89 4.18 -15.95 10.49
CA ARG A 89 4.64 -17.35 10.65
C ARG A 89 3.52 -18.26 10.14
N GLY A 90 3.83 -19.12 9.17
CA GLY A 90 2.83 -20.01 8.58
C GLY A 90 3.37 -20.76 7.36
N PRO A 91 2.68 -21.82 6.90
CA PRO A 91 3.14 -22.74 5.85
C PRO A 91 3.08 -22.16 4.44
N TRP A 92 2.89 -20.84 4.30
CA TRP A 92 2.73 -20.19 3.00
C TRP A 92 4.05 -20.17 2.24
N SER A 93 3.98 -20.56 0.96
CA SER A 93 5.08 -20.36 0.02
C SER A 93 5.33 -18.86 -0.19
N TRP A 94 6.51 -18.51 -0.69
CA TRP A 94 6.86 -17.11 -0.90
C TRP A 94 5.96 -16.43 -1.93
N TYR A 95 5.51 -17.16 -2.96
CA TYR A 95 4.57 -16.64 -3.97
C TYR A 95 3.20 -16.30 -3.38
N THR A 96 2.64 -17.17 -2.52
CA THR A 96 1.33 -16.89 -1.90
C THR A 96 1.41 -15.73 -0.92
N ARG A 97 2.53 -15.61 -0.19
CA ARG A 97 2.81 -14.43 0.64
C ARG A 97 2.89 -13.15 -0.18
N LEU A 98 3.61 -13.17 -1.31
CA LEU A 98 3.73 -12.01 -2.19
C LEU A 98 2.38 -11.62 -2.77
N ALA A 99 1.63 -12.58 -3.32
CA ALA A 99 0.31 -12.33 -3.88
C ALA A 99 -0.64 -11.71 -2.84
N ALA A 100 -0.66 -12.26 -1.62
CA ALA A 100 -1.48 -11.72 -0.54
C ALA A 100 -1.02 -10.33 -0.07
N ALA A 101 0.30 -10.08 0.01
CA ALA A 101 0.83 -8.77 0.35
C ALA A 101 0.52 -7.73 -0.74
N LEU A 102 0.61 -8.08 -2.02
CA LEU A 102 0.18 -7.22 -3.11
C LEU A 102 -1.33 -6.94 -3.06
N ALA A 103 -2.15 -7.96 -2.78
CA ALA A 103 -3.60 -7.82 -2.65
C ALA A 103 -4.03 -6.94 -1.46
N ALA A 104 -3.19 -6.78 -0.44
CA ALA A 104 -3.46 -5.85 0.66
C ALA A 104 -3.55 -4.39 0.18
N PHE A 105 -2.89 -4.01 -0.91
CA PHE A 105 -2.97 -2.66 -1.48
C PHE A 105 -4.39 -2.27 -1.90
N PRO A 106 -5.04 -2.93 -2.88
CA PRO A 106 -6.38 -2.54 -3.31
C PRO A 106 -7.44 -2.83 -2.22
N VAL A 107 -7.27 -3.87 -1.41
CA VAL A 107 -8.24 -4.21 -0.36
C VAL A 107 -8.23 -3.19 0.77
N CYS A 108 -7.08 -2.97 1.41
CA CYS A 108 -6.98 -2.04 2.53
C CYS A 108 -7.06 -0.59 2.05
N GLY A 109 -6.50 -0.28 0.88
CA GLY A 109 -6.63 1.02 0.25
C GLY A 109 -8.08 1.36 -0.10
N GLY A 110 -8.85 0.40 -0.62
CA GLY A 110 -10.28 0.57 -0.89
C GLY A 110 -11.10 0.81 0.38
N ILE A 111 -10.85 0.03 1.44
CA ILE A 111 -11.49 0.24 2.74
C ILE A 111 -11.16 1.64 3.28
N ALA A 112 -9.89 2.04 3.27
CA ALA A 112 -9.48 3.38 3.68
C ALA A 112 -10.19 4.45 2.84
N ALA A 113 -10.23 4.28 1.52
CA ALA A 113 -10.87 5.24 0.64
C ALA A 113 -12.37 5.38 0.93
N LEU A 114 -13.08 4.28 1.15
CA LEU A 114 -14.49 4.28 1.56
C LEU A 114 -14.71 5.04 2.86
N ILE A 115 -13.89 4.78 3.89
CA ILE A 115 -13.97 5.48 5.17
C ILE A 115 -13.77 6.99 4.97
N TYR A 116 -12.72 7.38 4.24
CA TYR A 116 -12.42 8.79 3.99
C TYR A 116 -13.51 9.47 3.15
N GLY A 117 -13.96 8.85 2.06
CA GLY A 117 -14.95 9.44 1.18
C GLY A 117 -16.32 9.58 1.84
N TRP A 118 -16.74 8.62 2.69
CA TRP A 118 -17.97 8.78 3.47
C TRP A 118 -17.84 9.83 4.56
N THR A 119 -16.77 9.81 5.35
CA THR A 119 -16.60 10.76 6.48
C THR A 119 -16.42 12.20 6.02
N THR A 120 -15.97 12.40 4.78
CA THR A 120 -15.81 13.74 4.18
C THR A 120 -16.97 14.14 3.27
N GLY A 121 -17.92 13.23 2.99
CA GLY A 121 -18.99 13.48 2.03
C GLY A 121 -18.47 13.71 0.61
N TYR A 122 -17.33 13.14 0.24
CA TYR A 122 -16.66 13.48 -1.02
C TYR A 122 -17.47 13.10 -2.26
N TRP A 123 -18.20 11.99 -2.20
CA TRP A 123 -19.04 11.48 -3.30
C TRP A 123 -20.50 11.97 -3.26
N SER A 124 -20.87 12.77 -2.25
CA SER A 124 -22.20 13.40 -2.13
C SER A 124 -22.11 14.87 -2.53
#